data_AF-A0A950AFL7-F1
#
_entry.id   AF-A0A950AFL7-F1
#
_cell.length_a   1.000
_cell.length_b   1.000
_cell.length_c   1.000
_cell.angle_alpha   90.00
_cell.angle_beta   90.00
_cell.angle_gamma   90.00
#
_symmetry.space_group_name_H-M   'P 1'
#
loop_
_entity.id
_entity.type
_entity.pdbx_description
1 polymer ?
#
loop_
_entity_poly.entity_id
_entity_poly.type
_entity_poly.pdbx_seq_one_letter_code
_entity_poly.pdbx_strand_id
1 'polypeptide(L)'
;RVMPVLMTLCPVLSMSYAVQHNGGDSVGSALRWCSAIALAVALVSTFIFNVPINLATGRWQSQDRPPNWKQVRNRWEYFQGVRSWLLLIGFVLLCLAVATQP
;
A
#
# COMPACT_ATOMS: atom_id res chain seq x y z
N ARG A 1 -2.84 19.26 6.54
CA ARG A 1 -1.99 18.15 6.06
C ARG A 1 -2.69 17.57 4.83
N VAL A 2 -2.09 17.70 3.64
CA VAL A 2 -2.63 17.10 2.41
C VAL A 2 -2.61 15.58 2.60
N MET A 3 -3.77 14.92 2.50
CA MET A 3 -3.82 13.45 2.50
C MET A 3 -3.14 12.94 1.22
N PRO A 4 -2.50 11.76 1.24
CA PRO A 4 -1.78 11.25 0.08
C PRO A 4 -2.77 10.78 -0.99
N VAL A 5 -3.26 11.73 -1.80
CA VAL A 5 -4.24 11.53 -2.88
C VAL A 5 -3.80 10.42 -3.83
N LEU A 6 -2.50 10.40 -4.18
CA LEU A 6 -1.92 9.38 -5.06
C LEU A 6 -1.98 7.97 -4.47
N MET A 7 -1.81 7.82 -3.15
CA MET A 7 -1.79 6.51 -2.50
C MET A 7 -3.16 5.83 -2.52
N THR A 8 -4.24 6.61 -2.45
CA THR A 8 -5.60 6.11 -2.62
C THR A 8 -5.97 5.94 -4.09
N LEU A 9 -5.49 6.81 -4.98
CA LEU A 9 -5.76 6.73 -6.41
C LEU A 9 -5.15 5.48 -7.06
N CYS A 10 -3.92 5.10 -6.71
CA CYS A 10 -3.24 3.94 -7.31
C CYS A 10 -4.05 2.63 -7.24
N PRO A 11 -4.53 2.16 -6.07
CA PRO A 11 -5.33 0.94 -6.00
C PRO A 11 -6.68 1.08 -6.71
N VAL A 12 -7.31 2.28 -6.68
CA VAL A 12 -8.57 2.52 -7.42
C VAL A 12 -8.35 2.37 -8.92
N LEU A 13 -7.34 3.05 -9.46
CA LEU A 13 -7.00 2.97 -10.89
C LEU A 13 -6.59 1.55 -11.30
N SER A 14 -5.80 0.86 -10.47
CA SER A 14 -5.40 -0.54 -10.73
C SER A 14 -6.62 -1.48 -10.74
N MET A 15 -7.57 -1.28 -9.81
CA MET A 15 -8.83 -2.02 -9.78
C MET A 15 -9.68 -1.75 -11.02
N SER A 16 -9.85 -0.47 -11.39
CA SER A 16 -10.57 -0.08 -12.60
C SER A 16 -9.92 -0.66 -13.86
N TYR A 17 -8.60 -0.71 -13.92
CA TYR A 17 -7.85 -1.31 -15.02
C TYR A 17 -8.10 -2.82 -15.11
N ALA A 18 -8.06 -3.53 -13.98
CA ALA A 18 -8.35 -4.97 -13.92
C ALA A 18 -9.78 -5.29 -14.36
N VAL A 19 -10.77 -4.48 -13.93
CA VAL A 19 -12.18 -4.65 -14.30
C VAL A 19 -12.41 -4.42 -15.80
N GLN A 20 -11.82 -3.37 -16.36
CA GLN A 20 -11.98 -3.05 -17.79
C GLN A 20 -11.38 -4.11 -18.72
N HIS A 21 -10.33 -4.79 -18.26
CA HIS A 21 -9.62 -5.82 -19.03
C HIS A 21 -9.83 -7.22 -18.44
N ASN A 22 -11.02 -7.49 -17.88
CA ASN A 22 -11.34 -8.76 -17.23
C ASN A 22 -11.60 -9.92 -18.22
N GLY A 23 -11.27 -9.75 -19.50
CA GLY A 23 -11.39 -10.78 -20.54
C GLY A 23 -10.08 -10.90 -21.33
N GLY A 24 -9.71 -12.12 -21.72
CA GLY A 24 -8.48 -12.44 -22.45
C GLY A 24 -7.58 -13.43 -21.71
N ASP A 25 -6.28 -13.42 -22.06
CA ASP A 25 -5.25 -14.34 -21.55
C ASP A 25 -5.24 -14.45 -20.01
N SER A 26 -5.23 -15.70 -19.52
CA SER A 26 -5.40 -16.02 -18.09
C SER A 26 -4.27 -15.45 -17.23
N VAL A 27 -3.05 -15.39 -17.79
CA VAL A 27 -1.87 -14.84 -17.12
C VAL A 27 -1.98 -13.33 -16.98
N GLY A 28 -2.35 -12.62 -18.06
CA GLY A 28 -2.54 -11.17 -18.04
C GLY A 28 -3.61 -10.74 -17.04
N SER A 29 -4.74 -11.46 -16.99
CA SER A 29 -5.79 -11.20 -16.00
C SER A 29 -5.30 -11.41 -14.56
N ALA A 30 -4.56 -12.50 -14.30
CA ALA A 30 -4.00 -12.78 -12.97
C ALA A 30 -3.03 -11.67 -12.50
N LEU A 31 -2.15 -11.18 -13.38
CA LEU A 31 -1.21 -10.11 -13.04
C LEU A 31 -1.93 -8.80 -12.65
N ARG A 32 -2.99 -8.42 -13.37
CA ARG A 32 -3.80 -7.22 -13.09
C ARG A 32 -4.46 -7.30 -11.72
N TRP A 33 -5.13 -8.42 -11.44
CA TRP A 33 -5.82 -8.64 -10.16
C TRP A 33 -4.84 -8.73 -8.99
N CYS A 34 -3.74 -9.46 -9.14
CA CYS A 34 -2.70 -9.54 -8.10
C CYS A 34 -2.08 -8.17 -7.80
N SER A 35 -1.85 -7.34 -8.82
CA SER A 35 -1.42 -5.94 -8.64
C SER A 35 -2.44 -5.13 -7.83
N ALA A 36 -3.72 -5.15 -8.25
CA ALA A 36 -4.78 -4.39 -7.60
C ALA A 36 -4.95 -4.80 -6.13
N ILE A 37 -4.91 -6.11 -5.84
CA ILE A 37 -4.99 -6.65 -4.49
C ILE A 37 -3.77 -6.23 -3.66
N ALA A 38 -2.54 -6.36 -4.17
CA ALA A 38 -1.35 -5.94 -3.44
C ALA A 38 -1.38 -4.45 -3.05
N LEU A 39 -1.79 -3.59 -3.97
CA LEU A 39 -1.95 -2.15 -3.71
C LEU A 39 -3.08 -1.86 -2.71
N ALA A 40 -4.21 -2.58 -2.80
CA ALA A 40 -5.33 -2.44 -1.87
C ALA A 40 -4.94 -2.88 -0.45
N VAL A 41 -4.24 -4.01 -0.31
CA VAL A 41 -3.74 -4.49 0.99
C VAL A 41 -2.71 -3.51 1.57
N ALA A 42 -1.84 -2.92 0.75
CA ALA A 42 -0.92 -1.86 1.20
C ALA A 42 -1.66 -0.64 1.76
N LEU A 43 -2.74 -0.23 1.09
CA LEU A 43 -3.60 0.88 1.52
C LEU A 43 -4.29 0.56 2.85
N VAL A 44 -4.92 -0.61 2.95
CA VAL A 44 -5.62 -1.06 4.17
C VAL A 44 -4.65 -1.16 5.35
N SER A 45 -3.50 -1.80 5.16
CA SER A 45 -2.44 -1.89 6.19
C SER A 45 -2.01 -0.51 6.68
N THR A 46 -1.86 0.45 5.76
CA THR A 46 -1.50 1.84 6.10
C THR A 46 -2.54 2.49 7.00
N PHE A 47 -3.83 2.32 6.70
CA PHE A 47 -4.91 2.88 7.51
C PHE A 47 -5.03 2.23 8.88
N ILE A 48 -4.81 0.92 8.98
CA ILE A 48 -4.95 0.18 10.24
C ILE A 48 -3.75 0.43 11.17
N PHE A 49 -2.53 0.48 10.64
CA PHE A 49 -1.32 0.49 11.47
C PHE A 49 -0.57 1.82 11.41
N ASN A 50 -0.16 2.27 10.22
CA ASN A 50 0.72 3.42 10.11
C ASN A 50 0.02 4.74 10.45
N VAL A 51 -1.24 4.94 10.02
CA VAL A 51 -1.99 6.18 10.28
C VAL A 51 -2.23 6.41 11.78
N PRO A 52 -2.76 5.44 12.56
CA PRO A 52 -2.95 5.63 13.99
C PRO A 52 -1.63 5.89 14.73
N ILE A 53 -0.56 5.17 14.36
CA ILE A 53 0.75 5.40 14.97
C ILE A 53 1.28 6.80 14.63
N ASN A 54 1.17 7.26 13.37
CA ASN A 54 1.58 8.61 12.97
C ASN A 54 0.81 9.71 13.71
N LEU A 55 -0.49 9.48 13.99
CA LEU A 55 -1.31 10.41 14.77
C LEU A 55 -0.89 10.43 16.24
N ALA A 56 -0.55 9.26 16.80
CA ALA A 56 -0.08 9.15 18.18
C ALA A 56 1.31 9.77 18.37
N THR A 57 2.27 9.44 17.49
CA THR A 57 3.65 9.94 17.57
C THR A 57 3.74 11.42 17.23
N GLY A 58 2.86 11.94 16.36
CA GLY A 58 2.79 13.36 16.04
C GLY A 58 2.38 14.25 17.23
N ARG A 59 1.93 13.67 18.34
CA ARG A 59 1.61 14.37 19.60
C ARG A 59 2.72 14.27 20.65
N TRP A 60 3.78 13.51 20.39
CA TRP A 60 4.86 13.33 21.35
C TRP A 60 5.74 14.58 21.44
N GLN A 61 6.05 15.00 22.66
CA GLN A 61 7.07 16.02 22.90
C GLN A 61 8.44 15.35 23.02
N SER A 62 9.49 16.00 22.49
CA SER A 62 10.85 15.43 22.46
C SER A 62 11.42 15.13 23.85
N GLN A 63 10.99 15.89 24.86
CA GLN A 63 11.46 15.79 26.25
C GLN A 63 10.71 14.71 27.05
N ASP A 64 9.53 14.27 26.59
CA ASP A 64 8.60 13.48 27.39
C ASP A 64 7.98 12.35 26.57
N ARG A 65 8.86 11.48 26.03
CA ARG A 65 8.44 10.37 25.19
C ARG A 65 7.93 9.21 26.06
N PRO A 66 6.79 8.58 25.72
CA PRO A 66 6.25 7.47 26.52
C PRO A 66 7.26 6.33 26.71
N PRO A 67 7.27 5.63 27.86
CA PRO A 67 8.23 4.54 28.12
C PRO A 67 8.24 3.44 27.05
N ASN A 68 7.10 3.19 26.41
CA ASN A 68 6.91 2.17 25.37
C ASN A 68 7.26 2.65 23.95
N TRP A 69 7.89 3.82 23.79
CA TRP A 69 8.09 4.43 22.48
C TRP A 69 8.86 3.56 21.48
N LYS A 70 9.83 2.77 21.96
CA LYS A 70 10.61 1.86 21.11
C LYS A 70 9.70 0.79 20.50
N GLN A 71 8.76 0.26 21.28
CA GLN A 71 7.82 -0.77 20.80
C GLN A 71 6.89 -0.19 19.73
N VAL A 72 6.37 1.02 19.96
CA VAL A 72 5.53 1.73 18.98
C VAL A 72 6.30 2.00 17.69
N ARG A 73 7.55 2.45 17.80
CA ARG A 73 8.43 2.66 16.64
C ARG A 73 8.70 1.37 15.89
N ASN A 74 9.10 0.30 16.57
CA ASN A 74 9.38 -0.99 15.92
C ASN A 74 8.16 -1.54 15.18
N ARG A 75 6.96 -1.40 15.77
CA ARG A 75 5.72 -1.78 15.11
C ARG A 75 5.47 -0.95 13.86
N TRP A 76 5.73 0.35 13.91
CA TRP A 76 5.64 1.22 12.74
C TRP A 76 6.63 0.82 11.63
N GLU A 77 7.91 0.60 11.96
CA GLU A 77 8.95 0.21 11.01
C GLU A 77 8.58 -1.10 10.30
N TYR A 78 8.05 -2.08 11.05
CA TYR A 78 7.58 -3.34 10.49
C TYR A 78 6.47 -3.13 9.44
N PHE A 79 5.40 -2.42 9.80
CA PHE A 79 4.29 -2.18 8.87
C PHE A 79 4.66 -1.23 7.73
N GLN A 80 5.61 -0.32 7.95
CA GLN A 80 6.21 0.50 6.91
C GLN A 80 6.97 -0.37 5.89
N GLY A 81 7.72 -1.36 6.36
CA GLY A 81 8.38 -2.37 5.51
C GLY A 81 7.38 -3.20 4.71
N VAL A 82 6.37 -3.77 5.38
CA VAL A 82 5.29 -4.55 4.73
C VAL A 82 4.62 -3.74 3.63
N ARG A 83 4.23 -2.48 3.94
CA ARG A 83 3.64 -1.56 2.97
C ARG A 83 4.57 -1.35 1.76
N SER A 84 5.86 -1.11 2.01
CA SER A 84 6.83 -0.82 0.94
C SER A 84 6.98 -2.00 -0.02
N TRP A 85 7.05 -3.22 0.50
CA TRP A 85 7.10 -4.43 -0.30
C TRP A 85 5.82 -4.67 -1.09
N LEU A 86 4.64 -4.47 -0.49
CA LEU A 86 3.37 -4.61 -1.19
C LEU A 86 3.23 -3.60 -2.35
N LEU A 87 3.64 -2.35 -2.13
CA LEU A 87 3.65 -1.33 -3.18
C LEU A 87 4.62 -1.69 -4.31
N LEU A 88 5.82 -2.18 -3.99
CA LEU A 88 6.81 -2.61 -4.97
C LEU A 88 6.30 -3.80 -5.80
N ILE A 89 5.78 -4.84 -5.14
CA ILE A 89 5.21 -6.01 -5.81
C ILE A 89 4.04 -5.60 -6.69
N GLY A 90 3.11 -4.80 -6.16
CA GLY A 90 1.97 -4.29 -6.91
C GLY A 90 2.37 -3.50 -8.16
N PHE A 91 3.41 -2.67 -8.04
CA PHE A 91 3.97 -1.92 -9.16
C PHE A 91 4.60 -2.84 -10.23
N VAL A 92 5.45 -3.78 -9.84
CA VAL A 92 6.09 -4.72 -10.79
C VAL A 92 5.03 -5.55 -11.51
N LEU A 93 4.04 -6.07 -10.79
CA LEU A 93 2.93 -6.82 -11.40
C LEU A 93 2.13 -5.97 -12.38
N LEU A 94 1.90 -4.69 -12.06
CA LEU A 94 1.23 -3.77 -12.98
C LEU A 94 2.05 -3.53 -14.24
N CYS A 95 3.36 -3.30 -14.12
CA CYS A 95 4.25 -3.13 -15.25
C CYS A 95 4.26 -4.37 -16.15
N LEU A 96 4.35 -5.57 -15.57
CA LEU A 96 4.25 -6.82 -16.33
C LEU A 96 2.90 -6.95 -17.02
N ALA A 97 1.81 -6.68 -16.31
CA ALA A 97 0.46 -6.71 -16.87
C ALA A 97 0.25 -5.72 -18.02
N VAL A 98 1.01 -4.62 -18.08
CA VAL A 98 1.00 -3.68 -19.21
C VAL A 98 1.92 -4.15 -20.33
N ALA A 99 3.12 -4.62 -20.00
CA ALA A 99 4.11 -5.05 -20.98
C ALA A 99 3.73 -6.32 -21.74
N THR A 100 2.92 -7.19 -21.14
CA THR A 100 2.43 -8.43 -21.77
C THR A 100 1.03 -8.28 -22.36
N GLN A 101 0.50 -7.07 -22.47
CA GLN A 101 -0.72 -6.84 -23.24
C GLN A 101 -0.41 -7.03 -24.73
N PRO A 102 -1.21 -7.83 -25.46
CA PRO A 102 -1.08 -7.95 -26.91
C PRO A 102 -1.52 -6.67 -27.64
#